data_AF-A0A6J6EAD8-F1
#
_entry.id   AF-A0A6J6EAD8-F1
#
_cell.length_a   1.000
_cell.length_b   1.000
_cell.length_c   1.000
_cell.angle_alpha   90.00
_cell.angle_beta   90.00
_cell.angle_gamma   90.00
#
_symmetry.space_group_name_H-M   'P 1'
#
loop_
_entity.id
_entity.type
_entity.pdbx_description
1 polymer ?
#
loop_
_entity_poly.entity_id
_entity_poly.type
_entity_poly.pdbx_seq_one_letter_code
_entity_poly.pdbx_strand_id
1 'polypeptide(L)' 'MSHHPWGLAIDVNYPNEPVGAGWLEVNGARFGLCRVYENEWWHFEPVIAPGGTCPALVPNATFTRQLQPAPGS' A
#
# COMPACT_ATOMS: atom_id res chain seq x y z
N MET A 1 -4.93 9.77 -0.17
CA MET A 1 -4.94 10.22 1.24
C MET A 1 -4.42 9.07 2.09
N SER A 2 -3.50 9.30 3.03
CA SER A 2 -2.97 8.24 3.90
C SER A 2 -4.01 7.78 4.93
N HIS A 3 -4.05 6.47 5.25
CA HIS A 3 -5.00 5.89 6.20
C HIS A 3 -4.48 5.70 7.64
N HIS A 4 -3.28 6.20 7.96
CA HIS A 4 -2.74 6.22 9.33
C HIS A 4 -3.69 6.84 10.37
N PRO A 5 -4.40 7.97 10.10
CA PRO A 5 -5.32 8.57 11.08
C PRO A 5 -6.49 7.66 11.50
N TRP A 6 -6.81 6.66 10.67
CA TRP A 6 -7.87 5.68 10.96
C TRP A 6 -7.33 4.36 11.52
N GLY A 7 -6.02 4.24 11.75
CA GLY A 7 -5.40 3.00 12.23
C GLY A 7 -5.39 1.88 11.17
N LEU A 8 -5.51 2.24 9.89
CA LEU A 8 -5.59 1.30 8.77
C LEU A 8 -4.33 1.34 7.89
N ALA A 9 -3.21 1.81 8.43
CA ALA A 9 -1.93 1.79 7.75
C ALA A 9 -0.82 1.49 8.74
N ILE A 10 0.27 0.92 8.23
CA ILE A 10 1.51 0.71 8.98
C ILE A 10 2.70 1.17 8.15
N ASP A 11 3.67 1.79 8.83
CA ASP A 11 4.98 2.11 8.27
C ASP A 11 6.01 1.17 8.88
N VAL A 12 6.77 0.47 8.04
CA VAL A 12 7.70 -0.56 8.49
C VAL A 12 9.14 -0.11 8.27
N ASN A 13 9.88 0.03 9.38
CA ASN A 13 11.33 0.24 9.44
C ASN A 13 11.88 1.44 8.62
N TYR A 14 11.04 2.46 8.42
CA TYR A 14 11.44 3.77 7.91
C TYR A 14 12.40 4.48 8.90
N PRO A 15 13.40 5.27 8.43
CA PRO A 15 13.84 5.44 7.04
C PRO A 15 15.01 4.54 6.61
N ASN A 16 15.61 3.77 7.52
CA ASN A 16 16.98 3.28 7.32
C ASN A 16 17.09 1.76 7.10
N GLU A 17 16.00 0.99 7.17
CA GLU A 17 16.09 -0.48 7.16
C GLU A 17 14.97 -1.12 6.32
N PRO A 18 15.13 -1.17 4.98
CA PRO A 18 14.05 -1.56 4.06
C PRO A 18 13.78 -3.07 3.99
N VAL A 19 14.56 -3.90 4.67
CA VAL A 19 14.47 -5.37 4.54
C VAL A 19 13.12 -5.88 5.03
N GLY A 20 12.61 -5.35 6.16
CA GLY A 20 11.29 -5.71 6.68
C GLY A 20 10.14 -5.32 5.74
N ALA A 21 10.19 -4.10 5.20
CA ALA A 21 9.21 -3.63 4.22
C ALA A 21 9.28 -4.44 2.92
N GLY A 22 10.48 -4.76 2.42
CA GLY A 22 10.67 -5.58 1.22
C GLY A 22 10.11 -6.99 1.39
N TRP A 23 10.25 -7.60 2.58
CA TRP A 23 9.61 -8.88 2.86
C TRP A 23 8.07 -8.77 2.83
N LEU A 24 7.50 -7.68 3.37
CA LEU A 24 6.06 -7.41 3.28
C LEU A 24 5.59 -7.07 1.87
N GLU A 25 6.40 -6.47 1.01
CA GLU A 25 6.02 -6.24 -0.38
C GLU A 25 5.84 -7.57 -1.14
N VAL A 26 6.67 -8.56 -0.84
CA VAL A 26 6.56 -9.91 -1.43
C VAL A 26 5.49 -10.77 -0.76
N ASN A 27 5.33 -10.68 0.56
CA ASN A 27 4.53 -11.63 1.34
C ASN A 27 3.23 -11.04 1.88
N GLY A 28 3.08 -9.72 1.94
CA GLY A 28 2.03 -9.02 2.68
C GLY A 28 0.62 -9.37 2.23
N ALA A 29 0.45 -9.69 0.93
CA ALA A 29 -0.84 -10.08 0.36
C ALA A 29 -1.47 -11.27 1.11
N ARG A 30 -0.66 -12.21 1.62
CA ARG A 30 -1.14 -13.35 2.42
C ARG A 30 -1.85 -12.95 3.72
N PHE A 31 -1.62 -11.72 4.17
CA PHE A 31 -2.19 -11.11 5.37
C PHE A 31 -3.19 -9.99 5.07
N GLY A 32 -3.45 -9.71 3.80
CA GLY A 32 -4.30 -8.61 3.36
C GLY A 32 -3.57 -7.28 3.22
N LEU A 33 -2.26 -7.23 3.49
CA LEU A 33 -1.46 -5.99 3.50
C LEU A 33 -0.79 -5.75 2.15
N CYS A 34 -0.95 -4.55 1.60
CA CYS A 34 -0.35 -4.16 0.33
C CYS A 34 0.37 -2.83 0.45
N ARG A 35 1.49 -2.68 -0.27
CA ARG A 35 2.06 -1.37 -0.54
C ARG A 35 1.09 -0.61 -1.45
N VAL A 36 0.83 0.66 -1.13
CA VAL A 36 -0.15 1.49 -1.86
C VAL A 36 0.53 2.58 -2.68
N TYR A 37 1.63 3.15 -2.19
CA TYR A 37 2.26 4.32 -2.79
C TYR A 37 3.61 3.99 -3.42
N GLU A 38 3.84 4.45 -4.65
CA GLU A 38 5.11 4.27 -5.37
C GLU A 38 6.29 4.90 -4.64
N ASN A 39 6.10 6.09 -4.07
CA ASN A 39 7.13 6.87 -3.38
C ASN A 39 7.36 6.47 -1.91
N GLU A 40 6.54 5.60 -1.33
CA GLU A 40 6.62 5.22 0.09
C GLU A 40 6.79 3.70 0.21
N TRP A 41 8.02 3.23 0.05
CA TRP A 41 8.36 1.80 0.14
C TRP A 41 8.02 1.17 1.49
N TRP A 42 7.87 2.00 2.53
CA TRP A 42 7.61 1.58 3.90
C TRP A 42 6.12 1.47 4.26
N HIS A 43 5.20 2.00 3.44
CA HIS A 43 3.79 2.20 3.79
C HIS A 43 2.88 1.06 3.26
N PHE A 44 2.13 0.42 4.16
CA PHE A 44 1.23 -0.70 3.83
C PHE A 44 -0.17 -0.52 4.40
N GLU A 45 -1.20 -0.98 3.67
CA GLU A 45 -2.62 -0.87 4.06
C GLU A 45 -3.39 -2.19 3.82
N PRO A 46 -4.43 -2.51 4.61
CA PRO A 46 -5.23 -3.72 4.49
C PRO A 46 -6.32 -3.60 3.42
N VAL A 47 -5.93 -3.37 2.16
CA VAL A 47 -6.85 -3.04 1.04
C VAL A 47 -7.44 -4.24 0.33
N ILE A 48 -7.08 -5.46 0.74
CA ILE A 48 -7.58 -6.72 0.20
C ILE A 48 -7.88 -7.71 1.33
N ALA A 49 -8.72 -8.70 1.06
CA ALA A 49 -8.80 -9.87 1.93
C ALA A 49 -7.47 -10.66 1.91
N PRO A 50 -7.11 -11.37 3.00
CA PRO A 50 -5.92 -12.21 3.03
C PRO A 50 -5.86 -13.20 1.86
N GLY A 51 -4.74 -13.22 1.14
CA GLY A 51 -4.51 -14.05 -0.04
C GLY A 51 -5.00 -13.45 -1.37
N GLY A 52 -5.59 -12.25 -1.35
CA GLY A 52 -5.99 -11.53 -2.55
C GLY A 52 -4.80 -10.97 -3.36
N THR A 53 -5.10 -10.30 -4.47
CA THR A 53 -4.10 -9.62 -5.31
C THR A 53 -4.04 -8.14 -4.98
N CYS A 54 -2.85 -7.64 -4.64
CA CYS A 54 -2.67 -6.20 -4.38
C CYS A 54 -3.00 -5.36 -5.61
N PRO A 55 -3.71 -4.22 -5.45
CA PRO A 55 -3.97 -3.31 -6.54
C PRO A 55 -2.67 -2.65 -7.05
N ALA A 56 -2.74 -2.06 -8.23
CA ALA A 56 -1.64 -1.22 -8.73
C ALA A 56 -1.35 -0.07 -7.75
N LEU A 57 -0.05 0.24 -7.63
CA LEU A 57 0.43 1.37 -6.84
C LEU A 57 -0.10 2.68 -7.43
N VAL A 58 -0.28 3.66 -6.56
CA VAL A 58 -0.58 5.05 -6.94
C VAL A 58 0.62 5.94 -6.60
N PRO A 59 0.81 7.10 -7.26
CA PRO A 59 2.07 7.83 -7.18
C PRO A 59 2.48 8.28 -5.77
N ASN A 60 1.53 8.73 -4.95
CA ASN A 60 1.75 9.16 -3.57
C ASN A 60 0.44 9.39 -2.81
N ALA A 61 0.54 9.68 -1.51
CA ALA A 61 -0.59 9.89 -0.60
C ALA A 61 -1.52 11.07 -0.95
N THR A 62 -1.12 11.99 -1.83
CA THR A 62 -2.03 13.05 -2.32
C THR A 62 -2.92 12.58 -3.47
N PHE A 63 -2.62 11.42 -4.07
CA PHE A 63 -3.43 10.85 -5.13
C PHE A 63 -4.83 10.51 -4.60
N THR A 64 -5.85 10.99 -5.32
CA THR A 64 -7.25 10.73 -5.03
C THR A 64 -7.82 9.85 -6.13
N ARG A 65 -8.15 8.60 -5.80
CA ARG A 65 -8.61 7.58 -6.74
C ARG A 65 -9.90 7.94 -7.50
N GLN A 66 -10.65 8.95 -7.04
CA GLN A 66 -11.85 9.46 -7.74
C GLN A 66 -11.56 10.11 -9.12
N LEU A 67 -10.28 10.40 -9.44
CA LEU A 67 -9.90 11.03 -10.71
C LEU A 67 -9.42 10.04 -11.78
N GLN A 68 -9.36 8.74 -11.49
CA GLN A 68 -8.95 7.75 -12.48
C GLN A 68 -10.19 7.25 -13.24
N PRO A 69 -10.31 7.50 -14.56
CA PRO A 69 -11.40 6.92 -15.33
C PRO A 69 -11.33 5.39 -15.20
N ALA A 70 -12.49 4.75 -15.07
CA ALA A 70 -12.57 3.30 -15.06
C ALA A 70 -11.88 2.76 -16.32
N PRO A 71 -11.04 1.71 -16.22
CA PRO A 71 -10.43 1.14 -17.41
C PRO A 71 -11.53 0.57 -18.31
N GLY A 72 -11.71 1.19 -19.49
CA GLY A 72 -12.60 0.70 -20.56
C GLY A 72 -13.81 1.59 -20.90
N SER A 73 -13.63 2.90 -21.06
CA SER A 73 -14.56 3.73 -21.85
C SER A 73 -14.00 3.97 -23.26
#